data_AF-A0A2V6HIJ7-F1
#
_entry.id   AF-A0A2V6HIJ7-F1
#
_cell.length_a   1.000
_cell.length_b   1.000
_cell.length_c   1.000
_cell.angle_alpha   90.00
_cell.angle_beta   90.00
_cell.angle_gamma   90.00
#
_symmetry.space_group_name_H-M   'P 1'
#
loop_
_entity.id
_entity.type
_entity.pdbx_description
1 polymer ?
#
loop_
_entity_poly.entity_id
_entity_poly.type
_entity_poly.pdbx_seq_one_letter_code
_entity_poly.pdbx_strand_id
1 'polypeptide(L)'
;MFTRRHIKHSRLLLRHARKYLHYKDDRLSVPDRQEILAGMQSLRDALRQKDRQRIHGTADALDKLLHRLTPVTWESHWRENCEVILVAIVVAVGIRSYFLQPFKIPTGSMQPTLNGIIGHPSTEPAPNILQQIGEFIVLGRNYINVVSREDDQIFEVTPKKALFF
;
A
#
# COMPACT_ATOMS: atom_id res chain seq x y z
N MET A 1 35.29 -9.57 -13.95
CA MET A 1 35.73 -9.25 -15.33
C MET A 1 34.72 -8.30 -15.97
N PHE A 2 35.09 -7.03 -16.18
CA PHE A 2 34.19 -5.99 -16.69
C PHE A 2 33.91 -6.19 -18.19
N THR A 3 32.70 -6.64 -18.52
CA THR A 3 32.26 -6.75 -19.93
C THR A 3 31.81 -5.37 -20.43
N ARG A 4 32.21 -4.98 -21.64
CA ARG A 4 31.82 -3.69 -22.24
C ARG A 4 30.29 -3.55 -22.32
N ARG A 5 29.77 -2.33 -22.08
CA ARG A 5 28.32 -2.05 -22.00
C ARG A 5 27.52 -2.53 -23.22
N HIS A 6 28.04 -2.33 -24.43
CA HIS A 6 27.36 -2.74 -25.68
C HIS A 6 27.22 -4.26 -25.77
N ILE A 7 28.26 -5.03 -25.43
CA ILE A 7 28.20 -6.50 -25.40
C ILE A 7 27.15 -6.98 -24.40
N LYS A 8 27.07 -6.32 -23.23
CA LYS A 8 26.04 -6.63 -22.21
C LYS A 8 24.63 -6.35 -22.74
N HIS A 9 24.41 -5.21 -23.39
CA HIS A 9 23.12 -4.85 -23.98
C HIS A 9 22.71 -5.83 -25.09
N SER A 10 23.59 -6.15 -26.02
CA SER A 10 23.30 -7.12 -27.09
C SER A 10 22.98 -8.52 -26.57
N ARG A 11 23.67 -8.99 -25.51
CA ARG A 11 23.35 -10.26 -24.85
C ARG A 11 21.99 -10.23 -24.16
N LEU A 12 21.63 -9.10 -23.53
CA LEU A 12 20.32 -8.90 -22.92
C LEU A 12 19.23 -8.93 -23.99
N LEU A 13 19.43 -8.23 -25.11
CA LEU A 13 18.52 -8.22 -26.24
C LEU A 13 18.29 -9.63 -26.81
N LEU A 14 19.35 -10.43 -27.00
CA LEU A 14 19.23 -11.83 -27.42
C LEU A 14 18.40 -12.68 -26.43
N ARG A 15 18.54 -12.42 -25.13
CA ARG A 15 17.75 -13.10 -24.09
C ARG A 15 16.28 -12.69 -24.16
N HIS A 16 16.01 -11.41 -24.39
CA HIS A 16 14.65 -10.88 -24.56
C HIS A 16 13.99 -11.44 -25.82
N ALA A 17 14.67 -11.41 -26.96
CA ALA A 17 14.19 -12.00 -28.22
C ALA A 17 13.85 -13.50 -28.06
N ARG A 18 14.71 -14.25 -27.38
CA ARG A 18 14.44 -15.66 -27.05
C ARG A 18 13.21 -15.83 -26.17
N LYS A 19 13.08 -15.02 -25.11
CA LYS A 19 11.93 -15.05 -24.20
C LYS A 19 10.63 -14.72 -24.93
N TYR A 20 10.68 -13.73 -25.83
CA TYR A 20 9.55 -13.35 -26.66
C TYR A 20 9.09 -14.49 -27.56
N LEU A 21 10.02 -15.14 -28.28
CA LEU A 21 9.71 -16.32 -29.08
C LEU A 21 9.02 -17.41 -28.25
N HIS A 22 9.52 -17.74 -27.05
CA HIS A 22 8.89 -18.76 -26.21
C HIS A 22 7.49 -18.36 -25.70
N TYR A 23 7.22 -17.08 -25.46
CA TYR A 23 5.93 -16.61 -24.95
C TYR A 23 4.87 -16.38 -26.02
N LYS A 24 5.28 -16.25 -27.28
CA LYS A 24 4.39 -15.90 -28.40
C LYS A 24 4.53 -16.86 -29.58
N ASP A 25 5.20 -18.01 -29.40
CA ASP A 25 5.42 -19.01 -30.47
C ASP A 25 4.09 -19.48 -31.08
N ASP A 26 3.04 -19.52 -30.27
CA ASP A 26 1.66 -19.88 -30.64
C ASP A 26 0.95 -18.82 -31.47
N ARG A 27 1.28 -17.54 -31.27
CA ARG A 27 0.64 -16.38 -31.93
C ARG A 27 1.46 -15.80 -33.07
N LEU A 28 2.72 -16.22 -33.23
CA LEU A 28 3.60 -15.68 -34.25
C LEU A 28 3.33 -16.32 -35.61
N SER A 29 3.37 -15.50 -36.66
CA SER A 29 3.39 -16.03 -38.02
C SER A 29 4.74 -16.71 -38.30
N VAL A 30 4.72 -17.77 -39.11
CA VAL A 30 5.93 -18.49 -39.56
C VAL A 30 6.99 -17.53 -40.17
N PRO A 31 6.64 -16.56 -41.04
CA PRO A 31 7.65 -15.64 -41.58
C PRO A 31 8.26 -14.73 -40.51
N ASP A 32 7.46 -14.16 -39.61
CA ASP A 32 7.98 -13.29 -38.53
C ASP A 32 8.93 -14.06 -37.61
N ARG A 33 8.61 -15.33 -37.34
CA ARG A 33 9.46 -16.21 -36.52
C ARG A 33 10.82 -16.44 -37.17
N GLN A 34 10.83 -16.69 -38.49
CA GLN A 34 12.08 -16.86 -39.24
C GLN A 34 12.90 -15.56 -39.26
N GLU A 35 12.23 -14.40 -39.38
CA GLU A 35 12.88 -13.09 -39.36
C GLU A 35 13.58 -12.81 -38.02
N ILE A 36 12.90 -13.09 -36.89
CA ILE A 36 13.50 -12.96 -35.55
C ILE A 36 14.69 -13.92 -35.40
N LEU A 37 14.55 -15.18 -35.81
CA LEU A 37 15.63 -16.16 -35.69
C LEU A 37 16.86 -15.76 -36.52
N ALA A 38 16.66 -15.25 -37.74
CA ALA A 38 17.73 -14.73 -38.58
C ALA A 38 18.41 -13.50 -37.96
N GLY A 39 17.64 -12.56 -37.39
CA GLY A 39 18.17 -11.40 -36.66
C GLY A 39 18.98 -11.81 -35.41
N MET A 40 18.47 -12.78 -34.64
CA MET A 40 19.19 -13.32 -33.48
C MET A 40 20.50 -14.01 -33.88
N GLN A 41 20.51 -14.75 -34.99
CA GLN A 41 21.70 -15.40 -35.49
C GLN A 41 22.75 -14.38 -35.95
N SER A 42 22.31 -13.37 -36.71
CA SER A 42 23.17 -12.28 -37.19
C SER A 42 23.84 -11.51 -36.03
N LEU A 43 23.08 -11.22 -34.97
CA LEU A 43 23.62 -10.57 -33.78
C LEU A 43 24.60 -11.47 -33.00
N ARG A 44 24.36 -12.79 -32.95
CA ARG A 44 25.32 -13.74 -32.35
C ARG A 44 26.63 -13.80 -33.13
N ASP A 45 26.56 -13.80 -34.44
CA ASP A 45 27.75 -13.87 -35.30
C ASP A 45 28.55 -12.56 -35.22
N ALA A 46 27.88 -11.41 -35.17
CA ALA A 46 28.52 -10.12 -34.89
C ALA A 46 29.22 -10.09 -33.52
N LEU A 47 28.59 -10.66 -32.47
CA LEU A 47 29.18 -10.78 -31.14
C LEU A 47 30.40 -11.72 -31.11
N ARG A 48 30.42 -12.77 -31.92
CA ARG A 48 31.57 -13.68 -32.07
C ARG A 48 32.73 -13.00 -32.79
N GLN A 49 32.45 -12.25 -33.85
CA GLN A 49 33.44 -11.50 -34.63
C GLN A 49 33.99 -10.27 -33.89
N LYS A 50 33.36 -9.86 -32.77
CA LYS A 50 33.71 -8.68 -31.96
C LYS A 50 33.73 -7.36 -32.77
N ASP A 51 32.99 -7.31 -33.87
CA ASP A 51 32.88 -6.14 -34.72
C ASP A 51 31.88 -5.14 -34.12
N ARG A 52 32.38 -4.00 -33.64
CA ARG A 52 31.58 -3.00 -32.91
C ARG A 52 30.50 -2.37 -33.79
N GLN A 53 30.81 -2.04 -35.04
CA GLN A 53 29.84 -1.39 -35.93
C GLN A 53 28.72 -2.36 -36.30
N ARG A 54 29.10 -3.61 -36.61
CA ARG A 54 28.15 -4.67 -36.94
C ARG A 54 27.27 -5.06 -35.77
N ILE A 55 27.79 -5.10 -34.55
CA ILE A 55 27.01 -5.36 -33.33
C ILE A 55 25.94 -4.28 -33.13
N HIS A 56 26.29 -3.00 -33.30
CA HIS A 56 25.32 -1.91 -33.14
C HIS A 56 24.23 -1.97 -34.21
N GLY A 57 24.60 -2.12 -35.48
CA GLY A 57 23.64 -2.18 -36.58
C GLY A 57 22.69 -3.39 -36.50
N THR A 58 23.23 -4.57 -36.17
CA THR A 58 22.41 -5.78 -35.99
C THR A 58 21.54 -5.73 -34.74
N ALA A 59 22.00 -5.10 -33.66
CA ALA A 59 21.20 -4.90 -32.45
C ALA A 59 20.04 -3.95 -32.72
N ASP A 60 20.27 -2.80 -33.38
CA ASP A 60 19.22 -1.84 -33.71
C ASP A 60 18.20 -2.44 -34.67
N ALA A 61 18.63 -3.24 -35.65
CA ALA A 61 17.73 -3.92 -36.58
C ALA A 61 16.82 -4.92 -35.85
N LEU A 62 17.39 -5.74 -34.95
CA LEU A 62 16.63 -6.68 -34.14
C LEU A 62 15.67 -5.97 -33.17
N ASP A 63 16.10 -4.88 -32.57
CA ASP A 63 15.28 -4.09 -31.64
C ASP A 63 14.09 -3.43 -32.36
N LYS A 64 14.30 -2.85 -33.54
CA LYS A 64 13.22 -2.30 -34.38
C LYS A 64 12.22 -3.36 -34.82
N LEU A 65 12.72 -4.54 -35.19
CA LEU A 65 11.88 -5.67 -35.56
C LEU A 65 11.00 -6.10 -34.37
N LEU A 66 11.60 -6.25 -33.19
CA LEU A 66 10.85 -6.59 -31.97
C LEU A 66 9.81 -5.52 -31.65
N HIS A 67 10.15 -4.23 -31.68
CA HIS A 67 9.19 -3.15 -31.44
C HIS A 67 8.02 -3.15 -32.44
N ARG A 68 8.26 -3.50 -33.72
CA ARG A 68 7.20 -3.64 -34.71
C ARG A 68 6.25 -4.79 -34.39
N LEU A 69 6.78 -5.93 -33.93
CA LEU A 69 6.01 -7.13 -33.59
C LEU A 69 5.38 -7.09 -32.18
N THR A 70 5.89 -6.22 -31.31
CA THR A 70 5.34 -5.94 -29.98
C THR A 70 4.93 -4.48 -29.86
N PRO A 71 3.80 -4.08 -30.49
CA PRO A 71 3.22 -2.79 -30.15
C PRO A 71 2.95 -2.76 -28.65
N VAL A 72 3.34 -1.67 -27.99
CA VAL A 72 3.01 -1.45 -26.58
C VAL A 72 1.49 -1.35 -26.50
N THR A 73 0.85 -2.42 -26.03
CA THR A 73 -0.60 -2.45 -25.89
C THR A 73 -0.99 -1.66 -24.65
N TRP A 74 -2.00 -0.81 -24.80
CA TRP A 74 -2.59 -0.01 -23.72
C TRP A 74 -3.00 -0.85 -22.50
N GLU A 75 -3.36 -2.12 -22.74
CA GLU A 75 -3.71 -3.11 -21.73
C GLU A 75 -2.64 -3.31 -20.65
N SER A 76 -1.35 -3.14 -20.96
CA SER A 76 -0.29 -3.33 -19.98
C SER A 76 -0.32 -2.22 -18.91
N HIS A 77 -0.47 -0.96 -19.34
CA HIS A 77 -0.54 0.17 -18.42
C HIS A 77 -1.86 0.18 -17.64
N TRP A 78 -2.97 -0.20 -18.29
CA TRP A 78 -4.27 -0.30 -17.62
C TRP A 78 -4.26 -1.37 -16.51
N ARG A 79 -3.67 -2.55 -16.76
CA ARG A 79 -3.59 -3.62 -15.75
C ARG A 79 -2.82 -3.20 -14.51
N GLU A 80 -1.70 -2.50 -14.69
CA GLU A 80 -0.89 -1.99 -13.58
C GLU A 80 -1.63 -0.91 -12.79
N ASN A 81 -2.31 0.02 -13.47
CA ASN A 81 -3.10 1.07 -12.81
C ASN A 81 -4.31 0.51 -12.05
N CYS A 82 -4.96 -0.55 -12.56
CA CYS A 82 -6.07 -1.20 -11.86
C CYS A 82 -5.66 -1.79 -10.51
N GLU A 83 -4.47 -2.39 -10.43
CA GLU A 83 -3.95 -2.93 -9.17
C GLU A 83 -3.75 -1.81 -8.15
N VAL A 84 -3.12 -0.71 -8.56
CA VAL A 84 -2.88 0.46 -7.69
C VAL A 84 -4.20 1.08 -7.20
N ILE A 85 -5.18 1.26 -8.09
CA ILE A 85 -6.49 1.80 -7.72
C ILE A 85 -7.20 0.89 -6.72
N LEU A 86 -7.16 -0.43 -6.92
CA LEU A 86 -7.78 -1.39 -6.00
C LEU A 86 -7.16 -1.30 -4.60
N VAL A 87 -5.83 -1.29 -4.52
CA VAL A 87 -5.10 -1.16 -3.25
C VAL A 87 -5.46 0.14 -2.55
N ALA A 88 -5.52 1.27 -3.29
CA ALA A 88 -5.88 2.56 -2.74
C ALA A 88 -7.29 2.57 -2.12
N ILE A 89 -8.27 1.95 -2.79
CA ILE A 89 -9.65 1.83 -2.28
C ILE A 89 -9.69 1.02 -0.98
N VAL A 90 -9.02 -0.14 -0.94
CA VAL A 90 -8.98 -1.00 0.26
C VAL A 90 -8.39 -0.25 1.46
N VAL A 91 -7.28 0.46 1.25
CA VAL A 91 -6.64 1.27 2.29
C VAL A 91 -7.56 2.40 2.75
N ALA A 92 -8.21 3.12 1.82
CA ALA A 92 -9.12 4.21 2.15
C ALA A 92 -10.33 3.73 2.97
N VAL A 93 -10.94 2.60 2.60
CA VAL A 93 -12.04 1.97 3.35
C VAL A 93 -11.55 1.53 4.74
N GLY A 94 -10.38 0.90 4.83
CA GLY A 94 -9.80 0.49 6.11
C GLY A 94 -9.56 1.67 7.06
N ILE A 95 -8.93 2.74 6.58
CA ILE A 95 -8.70 3.94 7.39
C ILE A 95 -10.04 4.53 7.85
N ARG A 96 -11.02 4.61 6.95
CA ARG A 96 -12.35 5.11 7.27
C ARG A 96 -13.05 4.26 8.35
N SER A 97 -13.01 2.94 8.21
CA SER A 97 -13.70 2.02 9.11
C SER A 97 -13.06 1.88 10.49
N TYR A 98 -11.72 1.95 10.58
CA TYR A 98 -11.01 1.70 11.84
C TYR A 98 -10.64 2.98 12.61
N PHE A 99 -10.35 4.08 11.92
CA PHE A 99 -9.85 5.31 12.56
C PHE A 99 -10.85 6.46 12.52
N LEU A 100 -11.62 6.60 11.44
CA LEU A 100 -12.52 7.76 11.26
C LEU A 100 -13.96 7.48 11.72
N GLN A 101 -14.40 6.22 11.71
CA GLN A 101 -15.63 5.81 12.35
C GLN A 101 -15.29 5.21 13.71
N PRO A 102 -15.22 6.00 14.79
CA PRO A 102 -15.22 5.39 16.09
C PRO A 102 -16.59 4.73 16.20
N PHE A 103 -16.62 3.40 16.33
CA PHE A 103 -17.77 2.71 16.90
C PHE A 103 -17.85 3.11 18.38
N LYS A 104 -18.10 4.40 18.65
CA LYS A 104 -18.67 4.88 19.90
C LYS A 104 -20.07 4.26 19.91
N ILE A 105 -20.17 3.03 20.42
CA ILE A 105 -21.43 2.60 21.02
C ILE A 105 -21.81 3.77 21.95
N PRO A 106 -22.97 4.44 21.76
CA PRO A 106 -23.39 5.50 22.66
C PRO A 106 -23.64 4.84 24.01
N THR A 107 -22.60 4.81 24.84
CA THR A 107 -22.59 4.16 26.15
C THR A 107 -23.63 4.74 27.10
N GLY A 108 -24.25 5.87 26.76
CA GLY A 108 -25.36 6.47 27.49
C GLY A 108 -26.61 5.58 27.62
N SER A 109 -26.90 4.70 26.64
CA SER A 109 -28.10 3.85 26.70
C SER A 109 -27.90 2.53 27.46
N MET A 110 -26.65 2.11 27.69
CA MET A 110 -26.32 0.87 28.41
C MET A 110 -26.02 1.10 29.90
N GLN A 111 -26.06 2.36 30.37
CA GLN A 111 -25.85 2.72 31.77
C GLN A 111 -26.74 1.98 32.80
N PRO A 112 -28.01 1.59 32.52
CA PRO A 112 -28.77 0.82 33.51
C PRO A 112 -28.35 -0.66 33.59
N THR A 113 -27.55 -1.17 32.65
CA THR A 113 -27.19 -2.61 32.58
C THR A 113 -25.79 -2.91 33.13
N LEU A 114 -24.91 -1.92 33.17
CA LEU A 114 -23.58 -2.00 33.80
C LEU A 114 -23.59 -1.00 34.95
N ASN A 115 -23.43 -1.45 36.21
CA ASN A 115 -23.26 -0.58 37.39
C ASN A 115 -22.52 0.71 37.02
N GLY A 116 -23.27 1.79 36.86
CA GLY A 116 -22.80 3.03 36.24
C GLY A 116 -21.82 3.80 37.13
N ILE A 117 -21.89 5.12 37.06
CA ILE A 117 -21.11 5.99 37.95
C ILE A 117 -21.81 5.98 39.32
N ILE A 118 -21.26 5.21 40.27
CA ILE A 118 -21.73 5.21 41.67
C ILE A 118 -20.88 6.21 42.46
N GLY A 119 -21.51 7.29 42.90
CA GLY A 119 -20.88 8.26 43.80
C GLY A 119 -20.92 7.74 45.24
N HIS A 120 -19.79 7.74 45.92
CA HIS A 120 -19.71 7.49 47.36
C HIS A 120 -19.45 8.81 48.09
N PRO A 121 -20.21 9.13 49.16
CA PRO A 121 -19.84 10.25 50.00
C PRO A 121 -18.50 9.94 50.67
N SER A 122 -17.53 10.81 50.49
CA SER A 122 -16.25 10.73 51.19
C SER A 122 -15.96 12.08 51.83
N THR A 123 -15.57 12.04 53.10
CA THR A 123 -15.12 13.21 53.87
C THR A 123 -13.60 13.41 53.74
N GLU A 124 -12.92 12.54 53.00
CA GLU A 124 -11.48 12.62 52.77
C GLU A 124 -11.12 13.73 51.77
N PRO A 125 -9.98 14.41 51.95
CA PRO A 125 -9.52 15.40 50.98
C PRO A 125 -9.24 14.74 49.63
N ALA A 126 -9.58 15.44 48.55
CA ALA A 126 -9.36 14.94 47.20
C ALA A 126 -7.86 14.64 46.95
N PRO A 127 -7.54 13.58 46.18
CA PRO A 127 -6.15 13.23 45.89
C PRO A 127 -5.44 14.34 45.11
N ASN A 128 -4.12 14.46 45.32
CA ASN A 128 -3.29 15.44 44.62
C ASN A 128 -3.39 15.28 43.10
N ILE A 129 -3.28 16.38 42.35
CA ILE A 129 -3.44 16.42 40.88
C ILE A 129 -2.52 15.40 40.17
N LEU A 130 -1.28 15.23 40.66
CA LEU A 130 -0.35 14.23 40.11
C LEU A 130 -0.84 12.80 40.28
N GLN A 131 -1.47 12.49 41.41
CA GLN A 131 -2.06 11.18 41.67
C GLN A 131 -3.31 10.97 40.80
N GLN A 132 -4.14 12.00 40.61
CA GLN A 132 -5.29 11.94 39.71
C GLN A 132 -4.87 11.65 38.25
N ILE A 133 -3.80 12.28 37.78
CA ILE A 133 -3.26 12.02 36.43
C ILE A 133 -2.74 10.59 36.32
N GLY A 134 -2.00 10.10 37.33
CA GLY A 134 -1.52 8.72 37.35
C GLY A 134 -2.65 7.70 37.32
N GLU A 135 -3.68 7.90 38.15
CA GLU A 135 -4.86 7.02 38.20
C GLU A 135 -5.73 7.14 36.95
N PHE A 136 -5.78 8.30 36.30
CA PHE A 136 -6.44 8.45 35.01
C PHE A 136 -5.72 7.64 33.92
N ILE A 137 -4.39 7.67 33.89
CA ILE A 137 -3.61 6.94 32.89
C ILE A 137 -3.67 5.43 33.14
N VAL A 138 -3.59 4.98 34.39
CA VAL A 138 -3.50 3.56 34.74
C VAL A 138 -4.88 2.90 34.89
N LEU A 139 -5.84 3.57 35.53
CA LEU A 139 -7.16 3.00 35.86
C LEU A 139 -8.32 3.66 35.09
N GLY A 140 -8.08 4.76 34.36
CA GLY A 140 -9.14 5.52 33.68
C GLY A 140 -10.09 6.23 34.65
N ARG A 141 -9.70 6.43 35.92
CA ARG A 141 -10.57 7.02 36.94
C ARG A 141 -10.63 8.54 36.79
N ASN A 142 -11.84 9.10 36.85
CA ASN A 142 -12.06 10.54 36.84
C ASN A 142 -12.65 10.99 38.19
N TYR A 143 -12.22 12.14 38.68
CA TYR A 143 -12.65 12.72 39.96
C TYR A 143 -13.48 13.98 39.72
N ILE A 144 -14.66 14.04 40.34
CA ILE A 144 -15.52 15.23 40.33
C ILE A 144 -15.72 15.62 41.79
N ASN A 145 -15.27 16.80 42.17
CA ASN A 145 -15.47 17.32 43.52
C ASN A 145 -16.79 18.12 43.55
N VAL A 146 -17.79 17.57 44.25
CA VAL A 146 -19.07 18.25 44.51
C VAL A 146 -19.21 18.40 46.01
N VAL A 147 -19.14 19.65 46.49
CA VAL A 147 -19.38 19.98 47.90
C VAL A 147 -20.87 20.25 48.06
N SER A 148 -21.59 19.33 48.66
CA SER A 148 -23.00 19.56 49.03
C SER A 148 -23.08 20.37 50.33
N ARG A 149 -24.17 21.14 50.47
CA ARG A 149 -24.47 21.92 51.68
C ARG A 149 -25.26 21.12 52.72
N GLU A 150 -25.94 20.04 52.31
CA GLU A 150 -26.79 19.17 53.13
C GLU A 150 -26.69 17.69 52.64
N ASP A 151 -27.61 16.81 53.05
CA ASP A 151 -27.69 15.42 52.57
C ASP A 151 -28.33 15.34 51.17
N ASP A 152 -27.65 15.86 50.14
CA ASP A 152 -28.12 15.82 48.75
C ASP A 152 -27.91 14.46 48.08
N GLN A 153 -28.81 14.09 47.16
CA GLN A 153 -28.70 12.91 46.31
C GLN A 153 -28.34 13.29 44.86
N ILE A 154 -27.39 12.54 44.27
CA ILE A 154 -27.02 12.70 42.86
C ILE A 154 -27.96 11.85 42.01
N PHE A 155 -28.86 12.50 41.26
CA PHE A 155 -29.81 11.83 40.39
C PHE A 155 -29.28 11.53 38.98
N GLU A 156 -28.45 12.43 38.43
CA GLU A 156 -27.97 12.31 37.05
C GLU A 156 -26.60 12.98 36.87
N VAL A 157 -25.72 12.33 36.11
CA VAL A 157 -24.44 12.89 35.68
C VAL A 157 -24.47 13.03 34.16
N THR A 158 -24.61 14.26 33.67
CA THR A 158 -24.63 14.53 32.23
C THR A 158 -23.24 14.93 31.70
N PRO A 159 -22.77 14.33 30.59
CA PRO A 159 -21.51 14.72 29.99
C PRO A 159 -21.65 16.09 29.33
N LYS A 160 -20.97 17.10 29.88
CA LYS A 160 -20.87 18.42 29.23
C LYS A 160 -19.83 18.35 28.12
N LYS A 161 -20.28 18.28 26.86
CA LYS A 161 -19.38 18.33 25.69
C LYS A 161 -18.73 19.72 25.63
N ALA A 162 -17.45 19.81 25.99
CA ALA A 162 -16.70 21.06 25.91
C ALA A 162 -16.14 21.33 24.50
N LEU A 163 -15.97 20.31 23.66
CA LEU A 163 -15.57 20.46 22.26
C LEU A 163 -16.32 19.46 21.36
N PHE A 164 -16.69 19.93 20.17
CA PHE A 164 -17.21 19.12 19.07
C PHE A 164 -16.11 18.18 18.53
N PHE A 165 -15.84 17.05 19.20
CA PHE A 165 -15.15 15.86 18.67
C PHE A 165 -15.51 14.60 19.49
#